data_AF-K5YGS9-F1
#
_entry.id   AF-K5YGS9-F1
#
_cell.length_a   1.000
_cell.length_b   1.000
_cell.length_c   1.000
_cell.angle_alpha   90.00
_cell.angle_beta   90.00
_cell.angle_gamma   90.00
#
_symmetry.space_group_name_H-M   'P 1'
#
loop_
_entity.id
_entity.type
_entity.pdbx_description
1 polymer ?
#
loop_
_entity_poly.entity_id
_entity_poly.type
_entity_poly.pdbx_seq_one_letter_code
_entity_poly.pdbx_strand_id
1 'polypeptide(L)'
;MAQNNVVASIGLPMKRRADDALTYAAPEVRRKISLAPPPLPKQTFKPEPALDAAEFDHILNIIGKVAVVFERNPSTFSKLGEEALRDNILVHLNGHYESATGETFNAAGKTDILIRSGEKNVFIGECKFWHGQKGYMETIDQLLSYLTWRDTKAAVIIFNRNKNFSEVLSTIREITEKHQNFKRALPPSEETSFRYIFRQNGDESRELHLAVLAFDIPTP
;
A
#
# COMPACT_ATOMS: atom_id res chain seq x y z
N MET A 1 15.44 -36.39 35.95
CA MET A 1 14.90 -35.83 34.71
C MET A 1 15.30 -34.36 34.66
N ALA A 2 16.07 -33.99 33.63
CA ALA A 2 16.42 -32.61 33.29
C ALA A 2 15.14 -31.84 32.91
N GLN A 3 15.03 -30.51 32.92
CA GLN A 3 15.99 -29.54 32.40
C GLN A 3 15.58 -28.11 32.82
N ASN A 4 16.51 -27.41 33.46
CA ASN A 4 16.87 -26.00 33.31
C ASN A 4 15.79 -24.91 33.22
N ASN A 5 15.55 -24.35 34.39
CA ASN A 5 15.45 -22.92 34.66
C ASN A 5 16.66 -22.15 34.07
N VAL A 6 16.49 -21.21 33.13
CA VAL A 6 17.19 -19.90 33.03
C VAL A 6 16.47 -19.02 32.01
N VAL A 7 15.62 -18.09 32.47
CA VAL A 7 15.44 -16.79 31.78
C VAL A 7 15.38 -15.72 32.85
N ALA A 8 16.55 -15.20 33.21
CA ALA A 8 16.68 -13.93 33.90
C ALA A 8 17.79 -13.15 33.22
N SER A 9 17.41 -12.16 32.40
CA SER A 9 18.16 -10.90 32.21
C SER A 9 17.61 -10.09 31.03
N ILE A 10 16.42 -9.52 31.18
CA ILE A 10 16.14 -8.20 30.58
C ILE A 10 15.51 -7.37 31.69
N GLY A 11 16.31 -6.45 32.23
CA GLY A 11 15.94 -5.51 33.29
C GLY A 11 14.97 -4.44 32.79
N LEU A 12 13.73 -4.84 32.49
CA LEU A 12 12.60 -3.94 32.35
C LEU A 12 11.61 -4.28 33.48
N PRO A 13 11.24 -3.33 34.35
CA PRO A 13 10.28 -3.62 35.41
C PRO A 13 8.89 -3.78 34.79
N MET A 14 8.55 -4.99 34.33
CA MET A 14 7.17 -5.36 34.00
C MET A 14 6.40 -5.51 35.32
N LYS A 15 5.76 -4.43 35.74
CA LYS A 15 4.78 -4.48 36.84
C LYS A 15 3.51 -5.13 36.31
N ARG A 16 3.38 -6.45 36.48
CA ARG A 16 2.08 -7.14 36.29
C ARG A 16 1.08 -6.54 37.27
N ARG A 17 -0.04 -6.00 36.76
CA ARG A 17 -1.20 -5.72 37.60
C ARG A 17 -1.81 -7.06 38.00
N ALA A 18 -1.93 -7.27 39.31
CA ALA A 18 -2.80 -8.29 39.86
C ALA A 18 -4.23 -7.75 39.79
N ASP A 19 -5.15 -8.61 39.37
CA ASP A 19 -6.57 -8.34 39.10
C ASP A 19 -6.85 -7.53 37.82
N ASP A 20 -7.04 -8.26 36.73
CA ASP A 20 -8.21 -8.04 35.88
C ASP A 20 -8.53 -9.34 35.13
N ALA A 21 -9.79 -9.76 35.26
CA ALA A 21 -10.33 -10.95 34.63
C ALA A 21 -10.10 -10.94 33.11
N LEU A 22 -9.76 -12.11 32.57
CA LEU A 22 -9.65 -12.42 31.15
C LEU A 22 -10.91 -12.03 30.36
N THR A 23 -11.00 -10.78 29.94
CA THR A 23 -11.79 -10.34 28.78
C THR A 23 -11.03 -9.23 28.08
N TYR A 24 -9.94 -9.61 27.42
CA TYR A 24 -9.38 -8.79 26.34
C TYR A 24 -10.31 -8.92 25.13
N ALA A 25 -11.47 -8.26 25.18
CA ALA A 25 -12.17 -7.92 23.95
C ALA A 25 -11.33 -6.81 23.31
N ALA A 26 -10.41 -7.20 22.41
CA ALA A 26 -9.76 -6.24 21.55
C ALA A 26 -10.85 -5.42 20.85
N PRO A 27 -10.77 -4.08 20.78
CA PRO A 27 -11.74 -3.31 20.04
C PRO A 27 -11.56 -3.64 18.55
N GLU A 28 -12.37 -4.58 18.04
CA GLU A 28 -12.54 -4.81 16.61
C GLU A 28 -13.37 -3.67 16.02
N VAL A 29 -12.76 -2.49 15.91
CA VAL A 29 -13.31 -1.46 15.02
C VAL A 29 -12.77 -1.75 13.62
N ARG A 30 -13.30 -2.81 12.99
CA ARG A 30 -13.10 -3.06 11.56
C ARG A 30 -13.77 -1.90 10.81
N ARG A 31 -13.01 -1.22 9.94
CA ARG A 31 -13.49 0.01 9.29
C ARG A 31 -14.33 -0.33 8.07
N LYS A 32 -15.36 0.48 7.82
CA LYS A 32 -16.04 0.54 6.52
C LYS A 32 -15.32 1.59 5.68
N ILE A 33 -15.08 1.29 4.41
CA ILE A 33 -14.52 2.25 3.45
C ILE A 33 -15.42 3.48 3.42
N SER A 34 -14.85 4.64 3.76
CA SER A 34 -15.51 5.93 3.59
C SER A 34 -15.37 6.40 2.14
N LEU A 35 -16.49 6.84 1.55
CA LEU A 35 -16.55 7.38 0.19
C LEU A 35 -17.16 8.78 0.30
N ALA A 36 -16.37 9.82 -0.02
CA ALA A 36 -16.82 11.20 0.06
C ALA A 36 -17.42 11.68 -1.29
N PRO A 37 -18.60 12.31 -1.32
CA PRO A 37 -19.12 12.95 -2.52
C PRO A 37 -18.43 14.32 -2.80
N PRO A 38 -18.20 14.71 -4.07
CA PRO A 38 -17.68 16.02 -4.44
C PRO A 38 -18.68 17.18 -4.19
N PRO A 39 -18.21 18.43 -4.02
CA PRO A 39 -19.08 19.60 -3.86
C PRO A 39 -19.85 19.93 -5.15
N LEU A 40 -21.16 20.12 -5.03
CA LEU A 40 -22.13 20.24 -6.13
C LEU A 40 -22.07 21.59 -6.88
N PRO A 41 -22.40 21.56 -8.19
CA PRO A 41 -23.42 22.44 -8.75
C PRO A 41 -24.62 21.65 -9.32
N LYS A 42 -25.76 22.34 -9.42
CA LYS A 42 -27.11 21.83 -9.71
C LYS A 42 -27.22 20.98 -10.98
N GLN A 43 -27.25 19.66 -10.82
CA GLN A 43 -28.05 18.68 -11.58
C GLN A 43 -27.98 17.34 -10.82
N THR A 44 -29.00 16.49 -10.94
CA THR A 44 -29.08 15.16 -10.30
C THR A 44 -28.08 14.18 -10.91
N PHE A 45 -26.79 14.46 -10.72
CA PHE A 45 -25.69 13.54 -10.92
C PHE A 45 -25.46 12.86 -9.58
N LYS A 46 -25.64 11.54 -9.49
CA LYS A 46 -25.07 10.79 -8.37
C LYS A 46 -23.58 10.64 -8.67
N PRO A 47 -22.69 11.41 -8.02
CA PRO A 47 -21.28 11.23 -8.23
C PRO A 47 -20.92 9.79 -7.90
N GLU A 48 -20.15 9.19 -8.79
CA GLU A 48 -19.65 7.86 -8.55
C GLU A 48 -18.71 7.85 -7.34
N PRO A 49 -18.68 6.76 -6.57
CA PRO A 49 -17.86 6.70 -5.38
C PRO A 49 -16.37 6.81 -5.77
N ALA A 50 -15.76 7.94 -5.44
CA ALA A 50 -14.32 8.09 -5.47
C ALA A 50 -13.78 7.72 -4.09
N LEU A 51 -12.67 6.98 -4.05
CA LEU A 51 -11.94 6.74 -2.81
C LEU A 51 -11.55 8.10 -2.21
N ASP A 52 -11.93 8.37 -0.96
CA ASP A 52 -11.58 9.63 -0.32
C ASP A 52 -10.07 9.69 0.00
N ALA A 53 -9.53 10.89 0.22
CA ALA A 53 -8.10 11.07 0.44
C ALA A 53 -7.62 10.43 1.76
N ALA A 54 -8.45 10.47 2.80
CA ALA A 54 -8.10 9.91 4.10
C ALA A 54 -8.04 8.38 4.06
N GLU A 55 -8.94 7.76 3.31
CA GLU A 55 -8.94 6.32 3.09
C GLU A 55 -7.74 5.88 2.24
N PHE A 56 -7.41 6.64 1.19
CA PHE A 56 -6.20 6.38 0.41
C PHE A 56 -4.93 6.45 1.26
N ASP A 57 -4.80 7.47 2.10
CA ASP A 57 -3.66 7.58 3.02
C ASP A 57 -3.66 6.45 4.07
N HIS A 58 -4.84 6.00 4.50
CA HIS A 58 -4.96 4.86 5.41
C HIS A 58 -4.48 3.56 4.76
N ILE A 59 -4.88 3.29 3.53
CA ILE A 59 -4.42 2.14 2.73
C ILE A 59 -2.90 2.15 2.64
N LEU A 60 -2.32 3.27 2.21
CA LEU A 60 -0.87 3.41 2.03
C LEU A 60 -0.11 3.21 3.35
N ASN A 61 -0.64 3.71 4.46
CA ASN A 61 -0.08 3.47 5.80
C ASN A 61 -0.14 1.99 6.22
N ILE A 62 -1.20 1.26 5.87
CA ILE A 62 -1.26 -0.20 6.12
C ILE A 62 -0.17 -0.89 5.30
N ILE A 63 -0.03 -0.57 4.01
CA ILE A 63 0.99 -1.16 3.15
C ILE A 63 2.40 -0.86 3.69
N GLY A 64 2.67 0.38 4.11
CA GLY A 64 3.95 0.75 4.74
C GLY A 64 4.24 -0.03 6.02
N LYS A 65 3.23 -0.29 6.86
CA LYS A 65 3.41 -1.14 8.06
C LYS A 65 3.73 -2.59 7.72
N VAL A 66 3.14 -3.13 6.64
CA VAL A 66 3.47 -4.48 6.16
C VAL A 66 4.93 -4.55 5.70
N ALA A 67 5.43 -3.51 5.04
CA ALA A 67 6.83 -3.44 4.63
C ALA A 67 7.82 -3.57 5.80
N VAL A 68 7.54 -2.88 6.91
CA VAL A 68 8.35 -3.00 8.14
C VAL A 68 8.40 -4.44 8.66
N VAL A 69 7.33 -5.23 8.47
CA VAL A 69 7.31 -6.66 8.82
C VAL A 69 8.23 -7.45 7.90
N PHE A 70 8.25 -7.14 6.60
CA PHE A 70 9.16 -7.78 5.63
C PHE A 70 10.62 -7.51 5.98
N GLU A 71 10.95 -6.25 6.27
CA GLU A 71 12.30 -5.81 6.66
C GLU A 71 12.80 -6.49 7.94
N ARG A 72 11.92 -6.68 8.93
CA ARG A 72 12.27 -7.29 10.22
C ARG A 72 12.36 -8.81 10.20
N ASN A 73 11.85 -9.46 9.16
CA ASN A 73 11.80 -10.93 9.06
C ASN A 73 12.42 -11.43 7.74
N PRO A 74 13.67 -11.08 7.43
CA PRO A 74 14.29 -11.37 6.13
C PRO A 74 14.41 -12.87 5.85
N SER A 75 14.58 -13.72 6.88
CA SER A 75 14.61 -15.18 6.73
C SER A 75 13.31 -15.76 6.14
N THR A 76 12.18 -15.10 6.40
CA THR A 76 10.86 -15.49 5.89
C THR A 76 10.60 -14.88 4.51
N PHE A 77 10.81 -13.57 4.36
CA PHE A 77 10.32 -12.83 3.19
C PHE A 77 11.32 -12.75 2.02
N SER A 78 12.63 -12.97 2.26
CA SER A 78 13.66 -12.93 1.20
C SER A 78 13.47 -14.00 0.11
N LYS A 79 12.73 -15.06 0.38
CA LYS A 79 12.48 -16.17 -0.56
C LYS A 79 11.18 -16.02 -1.34
N LEU A 80 10.31 -15.08 -0.97
CA LEU A 80 8.98 -14.95 -1.56
C LEU A 80 9.03 -14.24 -2.92
N GLY A 81 8.16 -14.65 -3.85
CA GLY A 81 7.94 -13.92 -5.10
C GLY A 81 7.03 -12.69 -4.90
N GLU A 82 6.87 -11.90 -5.97
CA GLU A 82 5.99 -10.72 -5.98
C GLU A 82 4.56 -11.08 -5.55
N GLU A 83 4.01 -12.16 -6.09
CA GLU A 83 2.64 -12.61 -5.81
C GLU A 83 2.45 -12.92 -4.32
N ALA A 84 3.40 -13.63 -3.70
CA ALA A 84 3.32 -13.97 -2.28
C ALA A 84 3.49 -12.75 -1.36
N LEU A 85 4.33 -11.77 -1.75
CA LEU A 85 4.46 -10.51 -1.01
C LEU A 85 3.19 -9.66 -1.13
N ARG A 86 2.61 -9.58 -2.33
CA ARG A 86 1.30 -8.98 -2.59
C ARG A 86 0.22 -9.63 -1.73
N ASP A 87 0.16 -10.96 -1.67
CA ASP A 87 -0.85 -11.67 -0.88
C ASP A 87 -0.73 -11.36 0.62
N ASN A 88 0.50 -11.21 1.13
CA ASN A 88 0.70 -10.74 2.50
C ASN A 88 0.14 -9.33 2.72
N ILE A 89 0.32 -8.41 1.77
CA ILE A 89 -0.27 -7.08 1.83
C ILE A 89 -1.81 -7.18 1.83
N LEU A 90 -2.39 -8.01 0.94
CA LEU A 90 -3.83 -8.22 0.83
C LEU A 90 -4.43 -8.77 2.14
N VAL A 91 -3.78 -9.73 2.79
CA VAL A 91 -4.25 -10.28 4.08
C VAL A 91 -4.34 -9.19 5.14
N HIS A 92 -3.32 -8.33 5.24
CA HIS A 92 -3.33 -7.23 6.21
C HIS A 92 -4.39 -6.19 5.87
N LEU A 93 -4.49 -5.81 4.58
CA LEU A 93 -5.54 -4.89 4.13
C LEU A 93 -6.92 -5.45 4.47
N ASN A 94 -7.26 -6.67 4.06
CA ASN A 94 -8.56 -7.28 4.37
C ASN A 94 -8.83 -7.42 5.88
N GLY A 95 -7.80 -7.54 6.73
CA GLY A 95 -7.95 -7.50 8.18
C GLY A 95 -8.44 -6.15 8.74
N HIS A 96 -8.19 -5.05 8.03
CA HIS A 96 -8.59 -3.70 8.42
C HIS A 96 -10.01 -3.30 7.95
N TYR A 97 -10.56 -3.99 6.94
CA TYR A 97 -11.83 -3.59 6.32
C TYR A 97 -12.90 -4.66 6.46
N GLU A 98 -14.12 -4.21 6.77
CA GLU A 98 -15.30 -5.07 6.74
C GLU A 98 -15.77 -5.25 5.29
N SER A 99 -16.13 -6.49 4.89
CA SER A 99 -16.67 -6.77 3.57
C SER A 99 -17.99 -7.54 3.68
N ALA A 100 -18.94 -7.24 2.79
CA ALA A 100 -20.19 -8.00 2.68
C ALA A 100 -20.04 -9.28 1.84
N THR A 101 -18.96 -9.38 1.05
CA THR A 101 -18.72 -10.43 0.04
C THR A 101 -17.55 -11.36 0.37
N GLY A 102 -16.90 -11.20 1.52
CA GLY A 102 -15.72 -11.97 1.93
C GLY A 102 -14.40 -11.20 1.79
N GLU A 103 -14.18 -10.49 0.68
CA GLU A 103 -12.92 -9.76 0.41
C GLU A 103 -13.16 -8.36 -0.20
N THR A 104 -12.69 -7.31 0.50
CA THR A 104 -12.74 -5.91 0.02
C THR A 104 -11.59 -5.61 -0.93
N PHE A 105 -10.43 -6.22 -0.65
CA PHE A 105 -9.22 -6.16 -1.44
C PHE A 105 -9.03 -7.50 -2.13
N ASN A 106 -8.87 -7.46 -3.45
CA ASN A 106 -8.73 -8.64 -4.26
C ASN A 106 -7.47 -8.51 -5.13
N ALA A 107 -6.84 -9.64 -5.43
CA ALA A 107 -5.85 -9.68 -6.49
C ALA A 107 -6.54 -9.51 -7.85
N ALA A 108 -5.97 -8.68 -8.74
CA ALA A 108 -6.25 -8.79 -10.17
C ALA A 108 -4.97 -9.11 -10.91
N GLY A 109 -5.05 -10.04 -11.86
CA GLY A 109 -3.85 -10.59 -12.49
C GLY A 109 -2.85 -11.14 -11.46
N LYS A 110 -1.56 -11.05 -11.80
CA LYS A 110 -0.48 -11.64 -11.00
C LYS A 110 0.05 -10.73 -9.91
N THR A 111 -0.03 -9.42 -10.08
CA THR A 111 0.68 -8.46 -9.22
C THR A 111 -0.19 -7.32 -8.71
N ASP A 112 -1.47 -7.25 -9.13
CA ASP A 112 -2.30 -6.10 -8.82
C ASP A 112 -3.12 -6.30 -7.54
N ILE A 113 -3.31 -5.21 -6.81
CA ILE A 113 -4.19 -5.06 -5.66
C ILE A 113 -5.35 -4.16 -6.09
N LEU A 114 -6.57 -4.68 -6.06
CA LEU A 114 -7.79 -3.92 -6.38
C LEU A 114 -8.67 -3.74 -5.15
N ILE A 115 -9.20 -2.54 -4.97
CA ILE A 115 -10.31 -2.28 -4.05
C ILE A 115 -11.57 -2.10 -4.85
N ARG A 116 -12.63 -2.81 -4.46
CA ARG A 116 -13.94 -2.72 -5.10
C ARG A 116 -15.00 -2.13 -4.18
N SER A 117 -15.86 -1.29 -4.76
CA SER A 117 -17.11 -0.84 -4.16
C SER A 117 -18.26 -1.22 -5.09
N GLY A 118 -18.98 -2.29 -4.74
CA GLY A 118 -19.91 -2.94 -5.66
C GLY A 118 -19.17 -3.50 -6.88
N GLU A 119 -19.58 -3.08 -8.08
CA GLU A 119 -18.96 -3.51 -9.35
C GLU A 119 -17.81 -2.59 -9.83
N LYS A 120 -17.42 -1.58 -9.03
CA LYS A 120 -16.46 -0.55 -9.45
C LYS A 120 -15.13 -0.68 -8.73
N ASN A 121 -14.04 -0.53 -9.47
CA ASN A 121 -12.70 -0.36 -8.89
C ASN A 121 -12.56 1.09 -8.40
N VAL A 122 -12.06 1.26 -7.17
CA VAL A 122 -11.84 2.59 -6.57
C VAL A 122 -10.38 2.85 -6.21
N PHE A 123 -9.53 1.82 -6.29
CA PHE A 123 -8.08 1.86 -6.11
C PHE A 123 -7.44 0.71 -6.86
N ILE A 124 -6.27 0.99 -7.43
CA ILE A 124 -5.42 0.03 -8.13
C ILE A 124 -4.00 0.20 -7.60
N GLY A 125 -3.41 -0.90 -7.13
CA GLY A 125 -2.00 -0.98 -6.74
C GLY A 125 -1.28 -2.01 -7.59
N GLU A 126 -0.11 -1.71 -8.11
CA GLU A 126 0.73 -2.65 -8.88
C GLU A 126 2.01 -2.96 -8.08
N CYS A 127 2.25 -4.24 -7.79
CA CYS A 127 3.43 -4.69 -7.08
C CYS A 127 4.55 -5.09 -8.06
N LYS A 128 5.79 -4.69 -7.80
CA LYS A 128 6.93 -5.05 -8.65
C LYS A 128 8.24 -5.13 -7.87
N PHE A 129 9.10 -6.09 -8.20
CA PHE A 129 10.50 -6.05 -7.80
C PHE A 129 11.26 -4.99 -8.61
N TRP A 130 12.09 -4.22 -7.92
CA TRP A 130 13.04 -3.32 -8.54
C TRP A 130 14.09 -4.10 -9.35
N HIS A 131 14.10 -3.88 -10.66
CA HIS A 131 15.12 -4.41 -11.58
C HIS A 131 15.82 -3.30 -12.37
N GLY A 132 15.66 -2.04 -11.94
CA GLY A 132 16.21 -0.85 -12.58
C GLY A 132 15.16 0.07 -13.20
N GLN A 133 15.62 1.25 -13.61
CA GLN A 133 14.78 2.36 -14.09
C GLN A 133 13.83 1.98 -15.24
N LYS A 134 14.26 1.15 -16.19
CA LYS A 134 13.45 0.78 -17.35
C LYS A 134 12.22 -0.02 -16.93
N GLY A 135 12.43 -1.07 -16.14
CA GLY A 135 11.33 -1.90 -15.63
C GLY A 135 10.38 -1.11 -14.74
N TYR A 136 10.90 -0.16 -13.97
CA TYR A 136 10.08 0.75 -13.17
C TYR A 136 9.17 1.66 -14.02
N MET A 137 9.71 2.27 -15.08
CA MET A 137 8.91 3.09 -16.00
C MET A 137 7.85 2.26 -16.71
N GLU A 138 8.20 1.06 -17.17
CA GLU A 138 7.25 0.10 -17.76
C GLU A 138 6.12 -0.26 -16.77
N THR A 139 6.42 -0.37 -15.48
CA THR A 139 5.39 -0.58 -14.43
C THR A 139 4.45 0.62 -14.30
N ILE A 140 4.94 1.85 -14.37
CA ILE A 140 4.06 3.04 -14.36
C ILE A 140 3.19 3.05 -15.62
N ASP A 141 3.77 2.83 -16.79
CA ASP A 141 3.04 2.78 -18.06
C ASP A 141 1.95 1.70 -18.04
N GLN A 142 2.29 0.49 -17.54
CA GLN A 142 1.36 -0.61 -17.35
C GLN A 142 0.21 -0.19 -16.42
N LEU A 143 0.51 0.35 -15.24
CA LEU A 143 -0.50 0.81 -14.29
C LEU A 143 -1.45 1.83 -14.94
N LEU A 144 -0.91 2.85 -15.61
CA LEU A 144 -1.68 3.89 -16.29
C LEU A 144 -2.55 3.35 -17.44
N SER A 145 -2.14 2.24 -18.08
CA SER A 145 -2.89 1.61 -19.17
C SER A 145 -4.16 0.89 -18.70
N TYR A 146 -4.18 0.43 -17.45
CA TYR A 146 -5.33 -0.25 -16.85
C TYR A 146 -6.33 0.69 -16.18
N LEU A 147 -5.93 1.94 -15.91
CA LEU A 147 -6.81 2.92 -15.31
C LEU A 147 -7.95 3.29 -16.25
N THR A 148 -9.16 3.25 -15.72
CA THR A 148 -10.32 3.83 -16.37
C THR A 148 -10.38 5.33 -16.05
N TRP A 149 -11.21 6.07 -16.81
CA TRP A 149 -11.41 7.51 -16.58
C TRP A 149 -11.88 7.87 -15.15
N ARG A 150 -12.38 6.88 -14.39
CA ARG A 150 -12.89 7.03 -13.03
C ARG A 150 -11.82 6.83 -11.96
N ASP A 151 -10.71 6.20 -12.30
CA ASP A 151 -9.65 5.84 -11.35
C ASP A 151 -8.78 7.06 -11.04
N THR A 152 -9.01 7.68 -9.88
CA THR A 152 -8.32 8.93 -9.50
C THR A 152 -7.14 8.71 -8.55
N LYS A 153 -6.92 7.47 -8.08
CA LYS A 153 -5.88 7.12 -7.12
C LYS A 153 -5.30 5.74 -7.43
N ALA A 154 -3.97 5.66 -7.47
CA ALA A 154 -3.27 4.42 -7.72
C ALA A 154 -1.94 4.37 -6.96
N ALA A 155 -1.38 3.16 -6.81
CA ALA A 155 -0.10 2.94 -6.16
C ALA A 155 0.81 2.04 -6.99
N VAL A 156 2.11 2.32 -6.99
CA VAL A 156 3.16 1.38 -7.38
C VAL A 156 3.90 0.96 -6.11
N ILE A 157 3.96 -0.34 -5.86
CA ILE A 157 4.65 -0.92 -4.70
C ILE A 157 5.90 -1.63 -5.17
N ILE A 158 7.05 -1.05 -4.89
CA ILE A 158 8.35 -1.55 -5.30
C ILE A 158 8.99 -2.35 -4.18
N PHE A 159 9.33 -3.60 -4.46
CA PHE A 159 10.14 -4.44 -3.60
C PHE A 159 11.60 -4.38 -4.06
N ASN A 160 12.51 -3.96 -3.21
CA ASN A 160 13.93 -3.91 -3.50
C ASN A 160 14.66 -5.07 -2.82
N ARG A 161 15.58 -5.72 -3.54
CA ARG A 161 16.59 -6.63 -2.96
C ARG A 161 18.01 -6.18 -3.26
N ASN A 162 18.16 -5.11 -4.02
CA ASN A 162 19.47 -4.62 -4.41
C ASN A 162 20.14 -3.97 -3.20
N LYS A 163 21.47 -4.06 -3.17
CA LYS A 163 22.26 -3.25 -2.23
C LYS A 163 22.08 -1.76 -2.54
N ASN A 164 22.27 -0.92 -1.53
CA ASN A 164 22.17 0.54 -1.62
C ASN A 164 20.75 1.08 -1.91
N PHE A 165 19.82 0.80 -0.99
CA PHE A 165 18.43 1.22 -1.14
C PHE A 165 18.24 2.74 -1.30
N SER A 166 19.09 3.56 -0.68
CA SER A 166 19.05 5.02 -0.85
C SER A 166 19.23 5.48 -2.29
N GLU A 167 20.07 4.78 -3.07
CA GLU A 167 20.26 5.05 -4.51
C GLU A 167 19.02 4.64 -5.32
N VAL A 168 18.35 3.56 -4.93
CA VAL A 168 17.06 3.17 -5.52
C VAL A 168 16.02 4.26 -5.27
N LEU A 169 15.92 4.77 -4.04
CA LEU A 169 14.99 5.85 -3.67
C LEU A 169 15.27 7.16 -4.41
N SER A 170 16.54 7.55 -4.58
CA SER A 170 16.87 8.73 -5.39
C SER A 170 16.54 8.53 -6.86
N THR A 171 16.83 7.34 -7.40
CA THR A 171 16.56 7.01 -8.80
C THR A 171 15.06 7.03 -9.07
N ILE A 172 14.24 6.41 -8.20
CA ILE A 172 12.77 6.42 -8.32
C ILE A 172 12.25 7.86 -8.42
N ARG A 173 12.68 8.75 -7.51
CA ARG A 173 12.26 10.16 -7.55
C ARG A 173 12.63 10.81 -8.88
N GLU A 174 13.89 10.71 -9.28
CA GLU A 174 14.39 11.35 -10.50
C GLU A 174 13.66 10.87 -11.75
N ILE A 175 13.44 9.57 -11.91
CA ILE A 175 12.85 9.02 -13.13
C ILE A 175 11.32 9.21 -13.16
N THR A 176 10.64 9.21 -12.01
CA THR A 176 9.19 9.44 -11.96
C THR A 176 8.84 10.84 -12.47
N GLU A 177 9.63 11.84 -12.09
CA GLU A 177 9.43 13.24 -12.51
C GLU A 177 9.70 13.45 -14.01
N LYS A 178 10.40 12.52 -14.67
CA LYS A 178 10.65 12.53 -16.13
C LYS A 178 9.55 11.82 -16.93
N HIS A 179 8.58 11.20 -16.27
CA HIS A 179 7.50 10.49 -16.95
C HIS A 179 6.60 11.47 -17.73
N GLN A 180 6.16 11.11 -18.95
CA GLN A 180 5.40 12.02 -19.82
C GLN A 180 4.08 12.53 -19.18
N ASN A 181 3.42 11.68 -18.39
CA ASN A 181 2.20 12.02 -17.67
C ASN A 181 2.43 12.79 -16.35
N PHE A 182 3.67 12.98 -15.90
CA PHE A 182 3.95 13.67 -14.65
C PHE A 182 3.48 15.14 -14.72
N LYS A 183 2.85 15.63 -13.63
CA LYS A 183 2.50 17.06 -13.48
C LYS A 183 3.30 17.73 -12.38
N ARG A 184 3.32 17.13 -11.18
CA ARG A 184 3.99 17.68 -10.00
C ARG A 184 4.20 16.63 -8.92
N ALA A 185 5.26 16.81 -8.14
CA ALA A 185 5.45 16.10 -6.88
C ALA A 185 4.60 16.73 -5.78
N LEU A 186 4.15 15.90 -4.85
CA LEU A 186 3.54 16.31 -3.59
C LEU A 186 4.54 16.07 -2.46
N PRO A 187 4.36 16.72 -1.29
CA PRO A 187 5.18 16.44 -0.12
C PRO A 187 5.18 14.93 0.18
N PRO A 188 6.36 14.30 0.37
CA PRO A 188 6.42 12.89 0.74
C PRO A 188 5.80 12.68 2.11
N SER A 189 5.17 11.53 2.32
CA SER A 189 4.64 11.16 3.64
C SER A 189 5.72 10.52 4.52
N GLU A 190 6.65 9.78 3.92
CA GLU A 190 7.76 9.08 4.56
C GLU A 190 8.96 9.02 3.59
N GLU A 191 10.15 8.64 4.07
CA GLU A 191 11.37 8.56 3.24
C GLU A 191 11.23 7.61 2.04
N THR A 192 10.45 6.54 2.22
CA THR A 192 10.23 5.47 1.23
C THR A 192 8.88 5.57 0.51
N SER A 193 8.14 6.67 0.74
CA SER A 193 6.80 6.89 0.20
C SER A 193 6.73 8.23 -0.53
N PHE A 194 6.62 8.16 -1.85
CA PHE A 194 6.55 9.30 -2.73
C PHE A 194 5.13 9.52 -3.25
N ARG A 195 4.76 10.78 -3.44
CA ARG A 195 3.42 11.17 -3.88
C ARG A 195 3.53 12.12 -5.06
N TYR A 196 2.75 11.83 -6.10
CA TYR A 196 2.78 12.59 -7.34
C TYR A 196 1.37 12.83 -7.86
N ILE A 197 1.26 13.85 -8.71
CA ILE A 197 0.09 14.07 -9.54
C ILE A 197 0.48 13.78 -10.98
N PHE A 198 -0.28 12.90 -11.60
CA PHE A 198 -0.16 12.50 -13.00
C PHE A 198 -1.39 12.96 -13.78
N ARG A 199 -1.25 13.09 -15.10
CA ARG A 199 -2.37 13.18 -16.04
C ARG A 199 -2.84 11.76 -16.37
N GLN A 200 -4.14 11.55 -16.53
CA GLN A 200 -4.63 10.29 -17.08
C GLN A 200 -4.36 10.20 -18.60
N ASN A 201 -4.22 8.98 -19.11
CA ASN A 201 -4.07 8.75 -20.53
C ASN A 201 -5.33 9.20 -21.28
N GLY A 202 -5.15 10.05 -22.30
CA GLY A 202 -6.25 10.54 -23.15
C GLY A 202 -7.09 11.69 -22.56
N ASP A 203 -6.81 12.15 -21.34
CA ASP A 203 -7.47 13.32 -20.74
C ASP A 203 -6.50 14.12 -19.85
N GLU A 204 -5.90 15.17 -20.41
CA GLU A 204 -4.93 16.02 -19.70
C GLU A 204 -5.54 16.82 -18.53
N SER A 205 -6.86 17.00 -18.54
CA SER A 205 -7.57 17.75 -17.51
C SER A 205 -7.76 16.92 -16.24
N ARG A 206 -7.70 15.58 -16.34
CA ARG A 206 -7.86 14.69 -15.20
C ARG A 206 -6.55 14.38 -14.50
N GLU A 207 -6.59 14.57 -13.19
CA GLU A 207 -5.48 14.28 -12.30
C GLU A 207 -5.65 12.90 -11.66
N LEU A 208 -4.54 12.16 -11.67
CA LEU A 208 -4.35 10.91 -10.94
C LEU A 208 -3.40 11.18 -9.77
N HIS A 209 -3.80 10.81 -8.56
CA HIS A 209 -2.90 10.74 -7.43
C HIS A 209 -2.15 9.41 -7.47
N LEU A 210 -0.87 9.46 -7.83
CA LEU A 210 0.01 8.31 -7.84
C LEU A 210 0.85 8.28 -6.56
N ALA A 211 0.79 7.17 -5.83
CA ALA A 211 1.72 6.87 -4.75
C ALA A 211 2.78 5.87 -5.24
N VAL A 212 4.02 6.05 -4.82
CA VAL A 212 5.09 5.08 -5.05
C VAL A 212 5.68 4.74 -3.69
N LEU A 213 5.50 3.49 -3.27
CA LEU A 213 6.09 2.97 -2.04
C LEU A 213 7.22 2.03 -2.43
N ALA A 214 8.40 2.21 -1.85
CA ALA A 214 9.52 1.32 -2.07
C ALA A 214 9.90 0.66 -0.75
N PHE A 215 10.13 -0.65 -0.75
CA PHE A 215 10.44 -1.42 0.45
C PHE A 215 11.72 -2.19 0.25
N ASP A 216 12.59 -2.18 1.25
CA ASP A 216 13.74 -3.05 1.23
C ASP A 216 13.33 -4.45 1.71
N ILE A 217 13.77 -5.49 1.01
CA ILE A 217 13.58 -6.88 1.40
C ILE A 217 14.98 -7.44 1.62
N PRO A 218 15.50 -7.34 2.86
CA PRO A 218 16.86 -7.73 3.13
C PRO A 218 17.06 -9.21 2.84
N THR A 219 18.14 -9.54 2.16
CA THR A 219 18.60 -10.91 2.04
C THR A 219 19.53 -11.21 3.21
N PRO A 220 19.32 -12.31 3.97
CA PRO A 220 20.21 -12.73 5.05
C PRO A 220 21.67 -12.89 4.64
#